data_AF-I0GN63-F1
#
_entry.id   AF-I0GN63-F1
#
_cell.length_a   1.000
_cell.length_b   1.000
_cell.length_c   1.000
_cell.angle_alpha   90.00
_cell.angle_beta   90.00
_cell.angle_gamma   90.00
#
_symmetry.space_group_name_H-M   'P 1'
#
loop_
_entity.id
_entity.type
_entity.pdbx_description
1 polymer ?
#
loop_
_entity_poly.entity_id
_entity_poly.type
_entity_poly.pdbx_seq_one_letter_code
_entity_poly.pdbx_strand_id
1 'polypeptide(L)'
;MSKCKIKNFLMVGLLAGGAVLAPVKPVQAVDAWSAAAQALGVFAAYKSSLSGLLALGNNVNAQVQSRVQDLRKNGQDPNDNDVAVVDSVMNQLVSQGDYVLRTNSLPFVWAVNNSKDFNAACYPTNYISINGALVRGMNLDPDELAAVLAHEMTHGLEQHSAKNYAKAVAQAMGMSMINMDTNSMDWNKLNGLVNYSIAKNVTLPTELDADAGGFYLMTSAGFNPGGGAAAMARMGYYLTYETQNFLEYQDPDPKKQEREAYSDHPETRQREEKLAQMMTDYSCGHVTVANRKEIRIDGEKLLEVEWTGDDYDNTAENAYYVAGAIAKAFHDFDTIDGWNFRRDNHGSLTCLADVRINQRLQEFLAMRGAGEKLQEMVQKAYASEATSGARKKMCAAEAKRAQEYQELRENVLNADAKTVKKMRQNADTYNDYGQGDKARFQMQRVFASRKIDDLAESQAISARAKAVSGDFAGALQEADEAVATNGKNIYTYLNRADIYHMQGDTEKALADLQKAKDVDRKNVISYLLAGQIYDELGNVEKAKENFAEMYRLKPDSWRRIPVDYLKEIAPKEYNNLMKEKAEAKAKFAKEWKKQKKEKS
;
A
#
# COMPACT_ATOMS: atom_id res chain seq x y z
N MET A 1 -5.88 -49.53 25.92
CA MET A 1 -4.42 -49.41 26.06
C MET A 1 -3.76 -49.60 24.69
N SER A 2 -2.87 -48.69 24.29
CA SER A 2 -1.87 -48.70 23.17
C SER A 2 -2.32 -48.98 21.72
N LYS A 3 -2.26 -47.97 20.81
CA LYS A 3 -1.19 -47.67 19.79
C LYS A 3 -1.21 -48.63 18.57
N CYS A 4 -1.06 -48.29 17.29
CA CYS A 4 -0.79 -47.05 16.52
C CYS A 4 -0.75 -47.43 15.00
N LYS A 5 -1.16 -46.50 14.12
CA LYS A 5 -0.73 -46.25 12.72
C LYS A 5 -1.01 -47.27 11.58
N ILE A 6 -1.91 -46.84 10.69
CA ILE A 6 -2.03 -47.21 9.27
C ILE A 6 -0.95 -46.45 8.47
N LYS A 7 -0.21 -47.15 7.60
CA LYS A 7 0.70 -46.58 6.59
C LYS A 7 -0.06 -46.40 5.27
N ASN A 8 -0.04 -45.19 4.71
CA ASN A 8 -0.44 -44.95 3.32
C ASN A 8 0.75 -45.13 2.37
N PHE A 9 0.51 -45.89 1.32
CA PHE A 9 1.36 -46.06 0.13
C PHE A 9 1.30 -44.81 -0.75
N LEU A 10 2.45 -44.37 -1.27
CA LEU A 10 2.52 -43.48 -2.45
C LEU A 10 2.94 -44.36 -3.64
N MET A 11 2.11 -44.45 -4.67
CA MET A 11 2.43 -45.11 -5.94
C MET A 11 3.00 -44.06 -6.90
N VAL A 12 4.20 -44.30 -7.42
CA VAL A 12 4.83 -43.53 -8.49
C VAL A 12 4.58 -44.25 -9.81
N GLY A 13 3.91 -43.60 -10.76
CA GLY A 13 3.76 -44.06 -12.13
C GLY A 13 4.95 -43.63 -12.98
N LEU A 14 5.68 -44.61 -13.53
CA LEU A 14 6.76 -44.46 -14.50
C LEU A 14 6.23 -44.15 -15.89
N LEU A 15 6.89 -43.22 -16.60
CA LEU A 15 6.91 -43.19 -18.07
C LEU A 15 8.33 -43.48 -18.55
N ALA A 16 8.47 -44.51 -19.38
CA ALA A 16 9.71 -45.02 -19.91
C ALA A 16 10.06 -44.39 -21.27
N GLY A 17 11.35 -44.14 -21.50
CA GLY A 17 11.88 -43.75 -22.81
C GLY A 17 13.41 -43.82 -22.87
N GLY A 18 13.90 -44.91 -23.47
CA GLY A 18 15.17 -45.14 -24.22
C GLY A 18 16.46 -44.38 -23.89
N ALA A 19 17.52 -45.16 -23.61
CA ALA A 19 18.84 -44.75 -23.14
C ALA A 19 19.89 -44.39 -24.22
N VAL A 20 20.87 -43.55 -23.84
CA VAL A 20 22.31 -43.77 -24.09
C VAL A 20 23.06 -43.35 -22.82
N LEU A 21 23.69 -44.33 -22.15
CA LEU A 21 24.37 -44.20 -20.86
C LEU A 21 25.81 -43.71 -21.03
N ALA A 22 26.09 -42.46 -20.68
CA ALA A 22 27.42 -42.11 -20.15
C ALA A 22 27.49 -42.59 -18.68
N PRO A 23 28.67 -42.98 -18.16
CA PRO A 23 28.79 -43.41 -16.77
C PRO A 23 28.43 -42.24 -15.86
N VAL A 24 27.21 -42.28 -15.31
CA VAL A 24 26.76 -41.37 -14.26
C VAL A 24 27.65 -41.67 -13.06
N LYS A 25 28.52 -40.72 -12.69
CA LYS A 25 29.24 -40.76 -11.41
C LYS A 25 28.20 -41.05 -10.31
N PRO A 26 28.48 -41.90 -9.32
CA PRO A 26 27.50 -42.20 -8.28
C PRO A 26 27.03 -40.88 -7.67
N VAL A 27 25.76 -40.56 -7.88
CA VAL A 27 25.10 -39.46 -7.16
C VAL A 27 25.21 -39.87 -5.70
N GLN A 28 26.06 -39.17 -4.95
CA GLN A 28 26.10 -39.32 -3.51
C GLN A 28 24.66 -39.13 -3.03
N ALA A 29 24.10 -40.16 -2.40
CA ALA A 29 22.81 -40.04 -1.75
C ALA A 29 22.92 -38.85 -0.79
N VAL A 30 22.18 -37.78 -1.06
CA VAL A 30 22.09 -36.65 -0.15
C VAL A 30 21.57 -37.22 1.16
N ASP A 31 22.40 -37.23 2.20
CA ASP A 31 22.01 -37.74 3.52
C ASP A 31 20.74 -36.99 3.92
N ALA A 32 19.70 -37.70 4.34
CA ALA A 32 18.43 -37.11 4.72
C ALA A 32 18.61 -36.02 5.80
N TRP A 33 19.65 -36.14 6.65
CA TRP A 33 20.03 -35.11 7.60
C TRP A 33 20.59 -33.85 6.94
N SER A 34 21.40 -33.99 5.89
CA SER A 34 21.91 -32.86 5.12
C SER A 34 20.80 -32.15 4.34
N ALA A 35 19.86 -32.90 3.74
CA ALA A 35 18.68 -32.34 3.09
C ALA A 35 17.75 -31.63 4.10
N ALA A 36 17.55 -32.21 5.29
CA ALA A 36 16.77 -31.58 6.35
C ALA A 36 17.44 -30.31 6.89
N ALA A 37 18.76 -30.31 7.09
CA ALA A 37 19.52 -29.13 7.52
C ALA A 37 19.48 -28.01 6.46
N GLN A 38 19.57 -28.35 5.17
CA GLN A 38 19.42 -27.40 4.07
C GLN A 38 18.00 -26.80 4.04
N ALA A 39 16.97 -27.63 4.15
CA ALA A 39 15.57 -27.18 4.19
C ALA A 39 15.32 -26.25 5.39
N LEU A 40 15.89 -26.56 6.57
CA LEU A 40 15.84 -25.70 7.74
C LEU A 40 16.59 -24.37 7.53
N GLY A 41 17.75 -24.39 6.88
CA GLY A 41 18.52 -23.19 6.53
C GLY A 41 17.77 -22.26 5.58
N VAL A 42 17.17 -22.80 4.51
CA VAL A 42 16.32 -22.05 3.57
C VAL A 42 15.10 -21.47 4.28
N PHE A 43 14.45 -22.24 5.14
CA PHE A 43 13.30 -21.77 5.92
C PHE A 43 13.69 -20.66 6.93
N ALA A 44 14.84 -20.78 7.59
CA ALA A 44 15.36 -19.76 8.48
C ALA A 44 15.71 -18.47 7.72
N ALA A 45 16.34 -18.58 6.55
CA ALA A 45 16.63 -17.46 5.66
C ALA A 45 15.37 -16.73 5.20
N TYR A 46 14.32 -17.47 4.82
CA TYR A 46 13.01 -16.92 4.50
C TYR A 46 12.44 -16.14 5.70
N LYS A 47 12.34 -16.77 6.87
CA LYS A 47 11.79 -16.14 8.07
C LYS A 47 12.56 -14.89 8.50
N SER A 48 13.88 -14.94 8.45
CA SER A 48 14.74 -13.81 8.82
C SER A 48 14.57 -12.64 7.84
N SER A 49 14.62 -12.91 6.53
CA SER A 49 14.44 -11.89 5.50
C SER A 49 13.06 -11.25 5.54
N LEU A 50 12.01 -12.08 5.71
CA LEU A 50 10.64 -11.60 5.87
C LEU A 50 10.52 -10.72 7.10
N SER A 51 11.03 -11.16 8.26
CA SER A 51 10.97 -10.38 9.50
C SER A 51 11.68 -9.03 9.36
N GLY A 52 12.83 -8.99 8.69
CA GLY A 52 13.56 -7.74 8.40
C GLY A 52 12.77 -6.77 7.53
N LEU A 53 12.12 -7.26 6.47
CA LEU A 53 11.30 -6.42 5.59
C LEU A 53 10.00 -5.96 6.23
N LEU A 54 9.37 -6.80 7.03
CA LEU A 54 8.20 -6.41 7.80
C LEU A 54 8.56 -5.34 8.85
N ALA A 55 9.74 -5.42 9.46
CA ALA A 55 10.24 -4.39 10.35
C ALA A 55 10.56 -3.08 9.61
N LEU A 56 11.10 -3.16 8.39
CA LEU A 56 11.30 -2.01 7.51
C LEU A 56 9.97 -1.37 7.11
N GLY A 57 8.97 -2.20 6.74
CA GLY A 57 7.63 -1.77 6.39
C GLY A 57 6.90 -1.07 7.54
N ASN A 58 7.18 -1.51 8.78
CA ASN A 58 6.65 -0.92 10.01
C ASN A 58 7.54 0.21 10.57
N ASN A 59 8.19 1.00 9.71
CA ASN A 59 9.10 2.07 10.12
C ASN A 59 8.79 3.39 9.40
N VAL A 60 8.32 4.37 10.17
CA VAL A 60 7.92 5.70 9.66
C VAL A 60 9.09 6.43 8.98
N ASN A 61 10.30 6.36 9.54
CA ASN A 61 11.48 6.97 8.89
C ASN A 61 11.74 6.33 7.52
N ALA A 62 11.63 5.00 7.42
CA ALA A 62 11.78 4.31 6.14
C ALA A 62 10.70 4.73 5.14
N GLN A 63 9.45 4.84 5.56
CA GLN A 63 8.34 5.32 4.73
C GLN A 63 8.56 6.74 4.20
N VAL A 64 8.96 7.67 5.09
CA VAL A 64 9.28 9.05 4.69
C VAL A 64 10.48 9.07 3.73
N GLN A 65 11.51 8.27 3.99
CA GLN A 65 12.67 8.18 3.10
C GLN A 65 12.32 7.58 1.74
N SER A 66 11.42 6.59 1.66
CA SER A 66 10.91 6.06 0.38
C SER A 66 10.29 7.17 -0.47
N ARG A 67 9.39 7.98 0.14
CA ARG A 67 8.78 9.12 -0.53
C ARG A 67 9.79 10.17 -0.97
N VAL A 68 10.70 10.56 -0.07
CA VAL A 68 11.75 11.56 -0.39
C VAL A 68 12.65 11.09 -1.52
N GLN A 69 13.04 9.81 -1.55
CA GLN A 69 13.88 9.26 -2.59
C GLN A 69 13.17 9.21 -3.95
N ASP A 70 11.91 8.81 -3.97
CA ASP A 70 11.08 8.82 -5.17
C ASP A 70 10.94 10.23 -5.75
N LEU A 71 10.47 11.19 -4.94
CA LEU A 71 10.30 12.58 -5.39
C LEU A 71 11.63 13.26 -5.74
N ARG A 72 12.74 12.88 -5.10
CA ARG A 72 14.07 13.38 -5.48
C ARG A 72 14.52 12.82 -6.83
N LYS A 73 14.19 11.57 -7.14
CA LYS A 73 14.57 10.90 -8.39
C LYS A 73 13.71 11.39 -9.56
N ASN A 74 12.41 11.42 -9.36
CA ASN A 74 11.43 11.61 -10.42
C ASN A 74 10.86 13.04 -10.47
N GLY A 75 10.99 13.82 -9.39
CA GLY A 75 10.29 15.09 -9.22
C GLY A 75 8.83 14.88 -8.84
N GLN A 76 8.23 15.87 -8.16
CA GLN A 76 6.77 15.93 -8.01
C GLN A 76 6.14 16.27 -9.36
N ASP A 77 4.99 15.67 -9.67
CA ASP A 77 4.24 16.07 -10.87
C ASP A 77 3.84 17.55 -10.77
N PRO A 78 4.15 18.39 -11.78
CA PRO A 78 3.82 19.82 -11.74
C PRO A 78 2.34 20.12 -12.02
N ASN A 79 1.53 19.15 -12.44
CA ASN A 79 0.11 19.36 -12.71
C ASN A 79 -0.74 19.07 -11.48
N ASP A 80 -1.24 20.12 -10.85
CA ASP A 80 -2.06 20.03 -9.65
C ASP A 80 -3.34 19.21 -9.85
N ASN A 81 -3.89 19.16 -11.07
CA ASN A 81 -5.09 18.37 -11.35
C ASN A 81 -4.81 16.85 -11.26
N ASP A 82 -3.65 16.41 -11.74
CA ASP A 82 -3.26 15.00 -11.68
C ASP A 82 -3.09 14.56 -10.21
N VAL A 83 -2.50 15.45 -9.39
CA VAL A 83 -2.38 15.25 -7.95
C VAL A 83 -3.75 15.23 -7.27
N ALA A 84 -4.62 16.18 -7.58
CA ALA A 84 -5.93 16.31 -6.94
C ALA A 84 -6.84 15.10 -7.20
N VAL A 85 -6.85 14.57 -8.42
CA VAL A 85 -7.65 13.37 -8.74
C VAL A 85 -7.12 12.15 -7.98
N VAL A 86 -5.80 11.93 -7.97
CA VAL A 86 -5.20 10.82 -7.21
C VAL A 86 -5.46 10.96 -5.71
N ASP A 87 -5.31 12.16 -5.16
CA ASP A 87 -5.61 12.44 -3.75
C ASP A 87 -7.08 12.15 -3.43
N SER A 88 -8.01 12.56 -4.29
CA SER A 88 -9.44 12.27 -4.12
C SER A 88 -9.70 10.75 -4.09
N VAL A 89 -9.14 10.01 -5.06
CA VAL A 89 -9.30 8.56 -5.16
C VAL A 89 -8.69 7.85 -3.94
N MET A 90 -7.43 8.16 -3.60
CA MET A 90 -6.74 7.56 -2.46
C MET A 90 -7.46 7.86 -1.15
N ASN A 91 -7.91 9.10 -0.94
CA ASN A 91 -8.66 9.47 0.25
C ASN A 91 -9.97 8.68 0.37
N GLN A 92 -10.69 8.47 -0.72
CA GLN A 92 -11.89 7.64 -0.72
C GLN A 92 -11.57 6.17 -0.43
N LEU A 93 -10.54 5.60 -1.05
CA LEU A 93 -10.10 4.22 -0.80
C LEU A 93 -9.71 4.00 0.68
N VAL A 94 -8.93 4.91 1.29
CA VAL A 94 -8.47 4.73 2.68
C VAL A 94 -9.53 5.07 3.73
N SER A 95 -10.55 5.86 3.40
CA SER A 95 -11.58 6.28 4.35
C SER A 95 -12.87 5.46 4.28
N GLN A 96 -13.21 4.94 3.08
CA GLN A 96 -14.48 4.24 2.83
C GLN A 96 -14.29 2.78 2.44
N GLY A 97 -13.11 2.38 1.98
CA GLY A 97 -12.82 1.00 1.61
C GLY A 97 -12.83 0.07 2.82
N ASP A 98 -13.39 -1.14 2.65
CA ASP A 98 -13.32 -2.18 3.69
C ASP A 98 -11.99 -2.92 3.58
N TYR A 99 -11.06 -2.58 4.47
CA TYR A 99 -9.79 -3.27 4.61
C TYR A 99 -9.30 -3.29 6.07
N VAL A 100 -8.27 -4.09 6.32
CA VAL A 100 -7.63 -4.21 7.63
C VAL A 100 -6.12 -4.10 7.49
N LEU A 101 -5.52 -3.09 8.13
CA LEU A 101 -4.06 -3.01 8.25
C LEU A 101 -3.57 -4.01 9.30
N ARG A 102 -2.65 -4.88 8.88
CA ARG A 102 -1.92 -5.79 9.77
C ARG A 102 -1.21 -5.01 10.88
N THR A 103 -0.96 -5.67 12.01
CA THR A 103 -0.35 -5.05 13.20
C THR A 103 1.02 -4.42 12.95
N ASN A 104 1.73 -4.91 11.93
CA ASN A 104 3.03 -4.44 11.48
C ASN A 104 2.96 -3.60 10.19
N SER A 105 1.80 -3.04 9.86
CA SER A 105 1.62 -2.15 8.71
C SER A 105 1.39 -0.70 9.17
N LEU A 106 1.94 0.23 8.39
CA LEU A 106 1.71 1.67 8.52
C LEU A 106 0.48 2.11 7.72
N PRO A 107 -0.17 3.24 8.05
CA PRO A 107 -1.13 3.86 7.14
C PRO A 107 -0.47 4.18 5.81
N PHE A 108 -1.25 4.09 4.73
CA PHE A 108 -0.76 4.42 3.40
C PHE A 108 -0.38 5.90 3.31
N VAL A 109 0.71 6.15 2.57
CA VAL A 109 1.11 7.49 2.14
C VAL A 109 1.40 7.42 0.65
N TRP A 110 1.15 8.48 -0.09
CA TRP A 110 1.29 8.45 -1.54
C TRP A 110 1.85 9.76 -2.08
N ALA A 111 2.31 9.74 -3.32
CA ALA A 111 2.63 10.93 -4.09
C ALA A 111 2.56 10.66 -5.59
N VAL A 112 2.20 11.69 -6.36
CA VAL A 112 2.29 11.69 -7.82
C VAL A 112 3.63 12.30 -8.24
N ASN A 113 4.43 11.53 -8.96
CA ASN A 113 5.76 11.93 -9.42
C ASN A 113 5.74 12.25 -10.94
N ASN A 114 6.72 13.00 -11.43
CA ASN A 114 6.79 13.45 -12.83
C ASN A 114 7.47 12.43 -13.77
N SER A 115 7.50 11.14 -13.42
CA SER A 115 8.00 10.12 -14.32
C SER A 115 7.14 10.02 -15.58
N LYS A 116 7.80 9.74 -16.71
CA LYS A 116 7.16 9.50 -18.02
C LYS A 116 6.78 8.03 -18.23
N ASP A 117 7.18 7.15 -17.32
CA ASP A 117 6.85 5.74 -17.39
C ASP A 117 5.40 5.52 -16.92
N PHE A 118 4.65 4.69 -17.64
CA PHE A 118 3.30 4.30 -17.26
C PHE A 118 3.36 3.27 -16.11
N ASN A 119 3.33 3.73 -14.85
CA ASN A 119 3.49 2.85 -13.70
C ASN A 119 2.89 3.43 -12.39
N ALA A 120 2.49 2.56 -11.47
CA ALA A 120 2.34 2.82 -10.05
C ALA A 120 2.91 1.64 -9.26
N ALA A 121 3.38 1.88 -8.04
CA ALA A 121 3.97 0.83 -7.23
C ALA A 121 3.78 1.07 -5.73
N CYS A 122 3.39 0.02 -5.01
CA CYS A 122 3.41 -0.01 -3.55
C CYS A 122 4.75 -0.54 -3.00
N TYR A 123 5.46 0.33 -2.29
CA TYR A 123 6.69 -0.03 -1.58
C TYR A 123 6.35 -0.84 -0.32
N PRO A 124 7.27 -1.67 0.21
CA PRO A 124 7.08 -2.40 1.46
C PRO A 124 6.73 -1.52 2.68
N THR A 125 7.00 -0.22 2.58
CA THR A 125 6.70 0.80 3.58
C THR A 125 5.27 1.35 3.51
N ASN A 126 4.39 0.77 2.67
CA ASN A 126 3.07 1.31 2.36
C ASN A 126 3.12 2.74 1.78
N TYR A 127 4.24 3.08 1.14
CA TYR A 127 4.33 4.24 0.27
C TYR A 127 3.90 3.83 -1.14
N ILE A 128 2.87 4.47 -1.67
CA ILE A 128 2.42 4.28 -3.06
C ILE A 128 3.03 5.40 -3.91
N SER A 129 3.86 5.01 -4.88
CA SER A 129 4.41 5.91 -5.89
C SER A 129 3.52 5.83 -7.12
N ILE A 130 3.02 6.98 -7.59
CA ILE A 130 2.17 7.06 -8.78
C ILE A 130 2.89 7.92 -9.81
N ASN A 131 3.11 7.41 -11.02
CA ASN A 131 3.68 8.23 -12.08
C ASN A 131 2.58 9.06 -12.74
N GLY A 132 2.83 10.34 -12.99
CA GLY A 132 1.86 11.20 -13.67
C GLY A 132 1.51 10.75 -15.10
N ALA A 133 2.40 10.01 -15.77
CA ALA A 133 2.09 9.39 -17.06
C ALA A 133 1.02 8.29 -16.94
N LEU A 134 1.00 7.53 -15.84
CA LEU A 134 -0.10 6.61 -15.54
C LEU A 134 -1.40 7.39 -15.40
N VAL A 135 -1.43 8.43 -14.57
CA VAL A 135 -2.63 9.23 -14.28
C VAL A 135 -3.28 9.76 -15.57
N ARG A 136 -2.46 10.32 -16.45
CA ARG A 136 -2.89 10.86 -17.75
C ARG A 136 -3.25 9.77 -18.74
N GLY A 137 -2.49 8.68 -18.80
CA GLY A 137 -2.79 7.52 -19.64
C GLY A 137 -4.09 6.82 -19.22
N MET A 138 -4.48 6.95 -17.95
CA MET A 138 -5.77 6.54 -17.41
C MET A 138 -6.89 7.57 -17.62
N ASN A 139 -6.62 8.63 -18.38
CA ASN A 139 -7.53 9.73 -18.67
C ASN A 139 -8.13 10.41 -17.42
N LEU A 140 -7.39 10.37 -16.30
CA LEU A 140 -7.83 10.89 -15.01
C LEU A 140 -9.17 10.27 -14.54
N ASP A 141 -9.54 9.09 -15.04
CA ASP A 141 -10.81 8.46 -14.67
C ASP A 141 -10.74 7.93 -13.23
N PRO A 142 -11.61 8.39 -12.31
CA PRO A 142 -11.55 7.99 -10.92
C PRO A 142 -11.79 6.50 -10.67
N ASP A 143 -12.65 5.84 -11.46
CA ASP A 143 -12.96 4.43 -11.27
C ASP A 143 -11.81 3.53 -11.75
N GLU A 144 -11.16 3.90 -12.86
CA GLU A 144 -9.99 3.16 -13.35
C GLU A 144 -8.76 3.41 -12.47
N LEU A 145 -8.54 4.65 -12.02
CA LEU A 145 -7.49 4.96 -11.04
C LEU A 145 -7.74 4.24 -9.72
N ALA A 146 -8.99 4.18 -9.25
CA ALA A 146 -9.32 3.43 -8.05
C ALA A 146 -8.97 1.95 -8.18
N ALA A 147 -9.19 1.34 -9.36
CA ALA A 147 -8.82 -0.05 -9.59
C ALA A 147 -7.31 -0.28 -9.48
N VAL A 148 -6.50 0.56 -10.14
CA VAL A 148 -5.03 0.44 -10.10
C VAL A 148 -4.50 0.72 -8.69
N LEU A 149 -4.99 1.77 -8.03
CA LEU A 149 -4.51 2.15 -6.71
C LEU A 149 -4.96 1.18 -5.61
N ALA A 150 -6.16 0.59 -5.72
CA ALA A 150 -6.62 -0.47 -4.83
C ALA A 150 -5.83 -1.78 -5.03
N HIS A 151 -5.43 -2.09 -6.27
CA HIS A 151 -4.49 -3.17 -6.58
C HIS A 151 -3.15 -2.94 -5.87
N GLU A 152 -2.56 -1.74 -5.99
CA GLU A 152 -1.33 -1.37 -5.28
C GLU A 152 -1.48 -1.43 -3.75
N MET A 153 -2.61 -0.93 -3.22
CA MET A 153 -2.92 -1.07 -1.79
C MET A 153 -2.96 -2.53 -1.37
N THR A 154 -3.51 -3.43 -2.19
CA THR A 154 -3.56 -4.86 -1.89
C THR A 154 -2.16 -5.46 -1.77
N HIS A 155 -1.19 -5.06 -2.60
CA HIS A 155 0.21 -5.46 -2.39
C HIS A 155 0.77 -5.07 -1.03
N GLY A 156 0.42 -3.87 -0.53
CA GLY A 156 0.80 -3.41 0.81
C GLY A 156 0.06 -4.14 1.94
N LEU A 157 -1.26 -4.34 1.79
CA LEU A 157 -2.11 -5.04 2.77
C LEU A 157 -1.67 -6.50 2.93
N GLU A 158 -1.38 -7.17 1.82
CA GLU A 158 -0.93 -8.56 1.80
C GLU A 158 0.57 -8.73 1.91
N GLN A 159 1.32 -7.63 2.01
CA GLN A 159 2.78 -7.62 2.20
C GLN A 159 3.50 -8.43 1.10
N HIS A 160 2.97 -8.37 -0.13
CA HIS A 160 3.43 -9.15 -1.29
C HIS A 160 4.92 -8.93 -1.57
N SER A 161 5.37 -7.67 -1.62
CA SER A 161 6.77 -7.33 -1.85
C SER A 161 7.70 -7.92 -0.78
N ALA A 162 7.26 -7.94 0.50
CA ALA A 162 8.03 -8.52 1.59
C ALA A 162 8.12 -10.06 1.48
N LYS A 163 7.00 -10.73 1.17
CA LYS A 163 6.92 -12.18 0.98
C LYS A 163 7.75 -12.63 -0.23
N ASN A 164 7.66 -11.90 -1.35
CA ASN A 164 8.36 -12.24 -2.60
C ASN A 164 9.87 -12.04 -2.46
N TYR A 165 10.32 -10.94 -1.84
CA TYR A 165 11.74 -10.74 -1.53
C TYR A 165 12.27 -11.86 -0.63
N ALA A 166 11.55 -12.17 0.46
CA ALA A 166 11.98 -13.21 1.39
C ALA A 166 12.10 -14.57 0.69
N LYS A 167 11.17 -14.87 -0.22
CA LYS A 167 11.19 -16.08 -1.06
C LYS A 167 12.40 -16.09 -1.98
N ALA A 168 12.70 -14.97 -2.65
CA ALA A 168 13.85 -14.85 -3.54
C ALA A 168 15.19 -15.06 -2.80
N VAL A 169 15.37 -14.43 -1.63
CA VAL A 169 16.58 -14.63 -0.80
C VAL A 169 16.71 -16.09 -0.37
N ALA A 170 15.61 -16.71 0.08
CA ALA A 170 15.62 -18.10 0.50
C ALA A 170 15.96 -19.05 -0.66
N GLN A 171 15.41 -18.81 -1.85
CA GLN A 171 15.73 -19.57 -3.07
C GLN A 171 17.20 -19.41 -3.46
N ALA A 172 17.72 -18.18 -3.42
CA ALA A 172 19.11 -17.90 -3.77
C ALA A 172 20.09 -18.56 -2.79
N MET A 173 19.78 -18.56 -1.48
CA MET A 173 20.54 -19.32 -0.49
C MET A 173 20.44 -20.83 -0.73
N GLY A 174 19.25 -21.37 -1.02
CA GLY A 174 19.06 -22.78 -1.35
C GLY A 174 19.88 -23.23 -2.56
N MET A 175 19.89 -22.43 -3.63
CA MET A 175 20.72 -22.69 -4.82
C MET A 175 22.23 -22.62 -4.52
N SER A 176 22.66 -21.66 -3.69
CA SER A 176 24.07 -21.54 -3.31
C SER A 176 24.58 -22.74 -2.51
N MET A 177 23.71 -23.41 -1.74
CA MET A 177 24.04 -24.62 -0.99
C MET A 177 24.10 -25.89 -1.86
N ILE A 178 23.45 -25.89 -3.04
CA ILE A 178 23.52 -26.99 -4.02
C ILE A 178 24.84 -26.95 -4.82
N ASN A 179 25.40 -25.76 -5.07
CA ASN A 179 26.59 -25.54 -5.89
C ASN A 179 27.91 -25.46 -5.08
N MET A 180 28.04 -26.22 -3.98
CA MET A 180 29.25 -26.20 -3.14
C MET A 180 30.48 -26.81 -3.85
N ASP A 181 31.15 -26.01 -4.68
CA ASP A 181 32.62 -25.97 -4.73
C ASP A 181 33.08 -24.87 -3.78
N THR A 182 33.83 -25.25 -2.75
CA THR A 182 33.90 -24.61 -1.42
C THR A 182 34.64 -23.27 -1.31
N ASN A 183 34.76 -22.41 -2.33
CA ASN A 183 35.69 -21.27 -2.18
C ASN A 183 35.40 -19.90 -2.82
N SER A 184 34.16 -19.54 -3.17
CA SER A 184 33.79 -18.10 -3.17
C SER A 184 32.28 -17.86 -3.30
N MET A 185 31.64 -17.47 -2.20
CA MET A 185 30.31 -16.86 -2.24
C MET A 185 30.45 -15.42 -2.75
N ASP A 186 30.06 -15.16 -4.00
CA ASP A 186 30.04 -13.80 -4.56
C ASP A 186 28.75 -13.09 -4.13
N TRP A 187 28.82 -12.37 -3.01
CA TRP A 187 27.72 -11.58 -2.45
C TRP A 187 27.18 -10.50 -3.41
N ASN A 188 27.99 -10.04 -4.38
CA ASN A 188 27.53 -9.07 -5.37
C ASN A 188 26.66 -9.73 -6.45
N LYS A 189 26.98 -10.98 -6.85
CA LYS A 189 26.10 -11.78 -7.73
C LYS A 189 24.80 -12.17 -7.04
N LEU A 190 24.85 -12.49 -5.74
CA LEU A 190 23.65 -12.79 -4.95
C LEU A 190 22.73 -11.56 -4.85
N ASN A 191 23.28 -10.39 -4.52
CA ASN A 191 22.54 -9.13 -4.50
C ASN A 191 21.99 -8.75 -5.88
N GLY A 192 22.76 -9.02 -6.96
CA GLY A 192 22.30 -8.84 -8.34
C GLY A 192 21.11 -9.73 -8.69
N LEU A 193 21.16 -11.02 -8.32
CA LEU A 193 20.07 -11.99 -8.55
C LEU A 193 18.83 -11.71 -7.70
N VAL A 194 19.03 -11.30 -6.44
CA VAL A 194 17.94 -10.89 -5.53
C VAL A 194 17.28 -9.62 -6.06
N ASN A 195 18.04 -8.56 -6.39
CA ASN A 195 17.48 -7.35 -7.00
C ASN A 195 16.80 -7.61 -8.35
N TYR A 196 17.37 -8.49 -9.18
CA TYR A 196 16.78 -8.91 -10.46
C TYR A 196 15.48 -9.71 -10.29
N SER A 197 15.39 -10.57 -9.28
CA SER A 197 14.16 -11.36 -9.00
C SER A 197 13.07 -10.53 -8.30
N ILE A 198 13.42 -9.48 -7.55
CA ILE A 198 12.45 -8.54 -6.97
C ILE A 198 11.84 -7.65 -8.04
N ALA A 199 12.65 -7.21 -9.02
CA ALA A 199 12.20 -6.38 -10.15
C ALA A 199 11.56 -7.20 -11.29
N LYS A 200 11.35 -8.52 -11.13
CA LYS A 200 10.79 -9.39 -12.17
C LYS A 200 9.75 -10.41 -11.70
N ASN A 201 9.57 -10.63 -10.38
CA ASN A 201 8.66 -11.66 -9.88
C ASN A 201 7.62 -11.10 -8.90
N VAL A 202 6.74 -10.21 -9.37
CA VAL A 202 5.35 -10.40 -8.96
C VAL A 202 4.82 -11.57 -9.77
N THR A 203 4.56 -12.70 -9.12
CA THR A 203 4.10 -13.89 -9.83
C THR A 203 2.66 -13.67 -10.28
N LEU A 204 2.23 -14.22 -11.41
CA LEU A 204 0.83 -14.14 -11.86
C LEU A 204 -0.20 -14.46 -10.74
N PRO A 205 -0.02 -15.47 -9.87
CA PRO A 205 -0.92 -15.68 -8.73
C PRO A 205 -1.02 -14.49 -7.74
N THR A 206 0.06 -13.73 -7.55
CA THR A 206 0.10 -12.55 -6.69
C THR A 206 -0.62 -11.36 -7.35
N GLU A 207 -0.44 -11.19 -8.66
CA GLU A 207 -1.19 -10.20 -9.46
C GLU A 207 -2.69 -10.47 -9.44
N LEU A 208 -3.05 -11.74 -9.61
CA LEU A 208 -4.43 -12.20 -9.57
C LEU A 208 -5.07 -12.03 -8.19
N ASP A 209 -4.28 -12.10 -7.12
CA ASP A 209 -4.71 -11.80 -5.75
C ASP A 209 -4.87 -10.28 -5.53
N ALA A 210 -3.92 -9.48 -6.04
CA ALA A 210 -3.97 -8.03 -5.99
C ALA A 210 -5.15 -7.45 -6.81
N ASP A 211 -5.47 -8.02 -7.97
CA ASP A 211 -6.68 -7.71 -8.74
C ASP A 211 -7.94 -8.01 -7.94
N ALA A 212 -7.96 -9.15 -7.26
CA ALA A 212 -9.12 -9.56 -6.50
C ALA A 212 -9.35 -8.67 -5.27
N GLY A 213 -8.29 -8.41 -4.49
CA GLY A 213 -8.34 -7.49 -3.35
C GLY A 213 -8.65 -6.05 -3.80
N GLY A 214 -8.05 -5.62 -4.91
CA GLY A 214 -8.29 -4.30 -5.51
C GLY A 214 -9.76 -4.11 -5.91
N PHE A 215 -10.36 -5.12 -6.56
CA PHE A 215 -11.78 -5.11 -6.92
C PHE A 215 -12.68 -4.95 -5.70
N TYR A 216 -12.48 -5.74 -4.63
CA TYR A 216 -13.34 -5.64 -3.44
C TYR A 216 -13.08 -4.36 -2.63
N LEU A 217 -11.83 -3.88 -2.59
CA LEU A 217 -11.49 -2.63 -1.93
C LEU A 217 -12.10 -1.42 -2.65
N MET A 218 -11.99 -1.33 -3.98
CA MET A 218 -12.58 -0.21 -4.72
C MET A 218 -14.12 -0.24 -4.68
N THR A 219 -14.74 -1.41 -4.77
CA THR A 219 -16.21 -1.53 -4.77
C THR A 219 -16.80 -1.24 -3.40
N SER A 220 -16.16 -1.68 -2.31
CA SER A 220 -16.56 -1.30 -0.95
C SER A 220 -16.34 0.18 -0.66
N ALA A 221 -15.33 0.81 -1.28
CA ALA A 221 -15.14 2.26 -1.26
C ALA A 221 -16.14 3.02 -2.15
N GLY A 222 -17.03 2.32 -2.85
CA GLY A 222 -18.11 2.92 -3.65
C GLY A 222 -17.73 3.30 -5.08
N PHE A 223 -16.62 2.80 -5.63
CA PHE A 223 -16.27 2.94 -7.04
C PHE A 223 -17.02 1.93 -7.93
N ASN A 224 -17.03 2.18 -9.24
CA ASN A 224 -17.73 1.35 -10.22
C ASN A 224 -17.07 -0.05 -10.29
N PRO A 225 -17.82 -1.16 -10.08
CA PRO A 225 -17.30 -2.52 -10.25
C PRO A 225 -16.74 -2.83 -11.64
N GLY A 226 -17.14 -2.06 -12.67
CA GLY A 226 -16.58 -2.16 -14.02
C GLY A 226 -15.21 -1.50 -14.19
N GLY A 227 -14.78 -0.64 -13.25
CA GLY A 227 -13.57 0.17 -13.37
C GLY A 227 -12.29 -0.63 -13.55
N GLY A 228 -12.17 -1.81 -12.95
CA GLY A 228 -11.01 -2.68 -13.13
C GLY A 228 -10.88 -3.25 -14.55
N ALA A 229 -12.00 -3.71 -15.14
CA ALA A 229 -11.99 -4.20 -16.52
C ALA A 229 -11.81 -3.05 -17.52
N ALA A 230 -12.41 -1.87 -17.25
CA ALA A 230 -12.18 -0.65 -18.02
C ALA A 230 -10.69 -0.23 -17.97
N ALA A 231 -10.07 -0.26 -16.79
CA ALA A 231 -8.66 0.07 -16.62
C ALA A 231 -7.76 -0.83 -17.46
N MET A 232 -7.99 -2.15 -17.43
CA MET A 232 -7.23 -3.09 -18.26
C MET A 232 -7.46 -2.85 -19.75
N ALA A 233 -8.69 -2.55 -20.17
CA ALA A 233 -9.01 -2.21 -21.55
C ALA A 233 -8.23 -0.98 -22.03
N ARG A 234 -8.22 0.08 -21.22
CA ARG A 234 -7.50 1.33 -21.52
C ARG A 234 -5.99 1.14 -21.51
N MET A 235 -5.44 0.46 -20.51
CA MET A 235 -4.02 0.10 -20.46
C MET A 235 -3.60 -0.66 -21.72
N GLY A 236 -4.42 -1.60 -22.17
CA GLY A 236 -4.20 -2.32 -23.42
C GLY A 236 -4.06 -1.37 -24.62
N TYR A 237 -4.97 -0.40 -24.76
CA TYR A 237 -4.90 0.61 -25.81
C TYR A 237 -3.62 1.46 -25.70
N TYR A 238 -3.38 2.06 -24.52
CA TYR A 238 -2.27 2.99 -24.29
C TYR A 238 -0.89 2.35 -24.54
N LEU A 239 -0.69 1.13 -24.04
CA LEU A 239 0.57 0.41 -24.20
C LEU A 239 0.82 0.01 -25.67
N THR A 240 -0.25 -0.33 -26.40
CA THR A 240 -0.15 -0.73 -27.81
C THR A 240 0.09 0.45 -28.75
N TYR A 241 -0.69 1.52 -28.59
CA TYR A 241 -0.82 2.54 -29.62
C TYR A 241 -0.11 3.85 -29.27
N GLU A 242 -0.07 4.25 -28.00
CA GLU A 242 0.53 5.53 -27.57
C GLU A 242 2.02 5.39 -27.28
N THR A 243 2.40 4.41 -26.46
CA THR A 243 3.81 4.22 -26.08
C THR A 243 4.60 3.43 -27.12
N GLN A 244 3.92 2.74 -28.04
CA GLN A 244 4.50 1.77 -28.99
C GLN A 244 5.38 0.73 -28.28
N ASN A 245 5.09 0.42 -27.01
CA ASN A 245 5.85 -0.54 -26.23
C ASN A 245 5.34 -1.96 -26.48
N PHE A 246 5.62 -2.51 -27.66
CA PHE A 246 5.18 -3.83 -28.10
C PHE A 246 5.75 -5.01 -27.28
N LEU A 247 6.64 -4.75 -26.32
CA LEU A 247 7.13 -5.75 -25.36
C LEU A 247 6.17 -5.96 -24.17
N GLU A 248 5.10 -5.16 -24.09
CA GLU A 248 4.17 -5.10 -22.97
C GLU A 248 2.72 -5.51 -23.37
N TYR A 249 2.42 -5.54 -24.67
CA TYR A 249 1.15 -5.99 -25.22
C TYR A 249 1.37 -7.16 -26.19
N GLN A 250 0.53 -8.20 -26.10
CA GLN A 250 0.62 -9.37 -26.98
C GLN A 250 0.49 -8.95 -28.45
N ASP A 251 1.51 -9.29 -29.24
CA ASP A 251 1.53 -9.14 -30.70
C ASP A 251 0.28 -9.84 -31.29
N PRO A 252 -0.56 -9.15 -32.08
CA PRO A 252 -1.80 -9.72 -32.62
C PRO A 252 -1.57 -10.88 -33.61
N ASP A 253 -0.33 -11.18 -33.99
CA ASP A 253 0.03 -12.37 -34.77
C ASP A 253 0.18 -13.63 -33.87
N PRO A 254 -0.70 -14.63 -33.97
CA PRO A 254 -0.66 -15.85 -33.14
C PRO A 254 0.65 -16.64 -33.27
N LYS A 255 1.44 -16.42 -34.33
CA LYS A 255 2.70 -17.12 -34.58
C LYS A 255 3.91 -16.50 -33.87
N LYS A 256 3.75 -15.37 -33.17
CA LYS A 256 4.83 -14.64 -32.49
C LYS A 256 4.69 -14.56 -30.97
N GLN A 257 3.79 -15.37 -30.39
CA GLN A 257 3.46 -15.44 -28.96
C GLN A 257 4.64 -15.82 -28.03
N GLU A 258 5.81 -16.22 -28.55
CA GLU A 258 6.95 -16.69 -27.75
C GLU A 258 7.88 -15.58 -27.21
N ARG A 259 7.48 -14.30 -27.27
CA ARG A 259 8.28 -13.21 -26.68
C ARG A 259 7.78 -12.87 -25.28
N GLU A 260 8.51 -13.39 -24.28
CA GLU A 260 8.36 -13.06 -22.86
C GLU A 260 8.32 -11.54 -22.66
N ALA A 261 7.27 -11.04 -22.01
CA ALA A 261 6.96 -9.63 -21.84
C ALA A 261 7.87 -8.96 -20.79
N TYR A 262 8.24 -7.69 -21.03
CA TYR A 262 9.24 -6.93 -20.27
C TYR A 262 8.60 -5.81 -19.41
N SER A 263 7.58 -6.15 -18.60
CA SER A 263 6.96 -5.26 -17.61
C SER A 263 6.59 -6.04 -16.34
N ASP A 264 6.41 -5.33 -15.23
CA ASP A 264 6.01 -5.89 -13.93
C ASP A 264 4.59 -6.56 -13.99
N HIS A 265 3.81 -6.35 -15.07
CA HIS A 265 2.40 -6.76 -15.20
C HIS A 265 1.98 -7.30 -16.60
N PRO A 266 2.36 -8.53 -17.01
CA PRO A 266 2.40 -8.93 -18.43
C PRO A 266 1.14 -9.55 -19.09
N GLU A 267 -0.03 -9.66 -18.44
CA GLU A 267 -1.22 -10.37 -19.00
C GLU A 267 -2.54 -9.57 -19.02
N THR A 268 -2.55 -8.38 -19.62
CA THR A 268 -3.68 -7.43 -19.59
C THR A 268 -5.03 -8.01 -20.04
N ARG A 269 -5.07 -8.84 -21.10
CA ARG A 269 -6.33 -9.39 -21.62
C ARG A 269 -6.97 -10.45 -20.71
N GLN A 270 -6.15 -11.32 -20.13
CA GLN A 270 -6.65 -12.34 -19.18
C GLN A 270 -7.14 -11.69 -17.88
N ARG A 271 -6.42 -10.65 -17.42
CA ARG A 271 -6.82 -9.84 -16.25
C ARG A 271 -8.11 -9.08 -16.51
N GLU A 272 -8.28 -8.49 -17.70
CA GLU A 272 -9.54 -7.86 -18.13
C GLU A 272 -10.72 -8.85 -18.02
N GLU A 273 -10.59 -10.04 -18.61
CA GLU A 273 -11.63 -11.07 -18.59
C GLU A 273 -11.95 -11.55 -17.16
N LYS A 274 -10.93 -11.68 -16.31
CA LYS A 274 -11.14 -12.03 -14.90
C LYS A 274 -11.86 -10.93 -14.14
N LEU A 275 -11.49 -9.66 -14.31
CA LEU A 275 -12.16 -8.53 -13.66
C LEU A 275 -13.61 -8.38 -14.15
N ALA A 276 -13.87 -8.64 -15.44
CA ALA A 276 -15.22 -8.71 -15.98
C ALA A 276 -16.03 -9.88 -15.37
N GLN A 277 -15.39 -11.03 -15.14
CA GLN A 277 -16.03 -12.15 -14.43
C GLN A 277 -16.30 -11.80 -12.96
N MET A 278 -15.40 -11.09 -12.28
CA MET A 278 -15.64 -10.63 -10.91
C MET A 278 -16.82 -9.66 -10.82
N MET A 279 -16.94 -8.73 -11.76
CA MET A 279 -18.12 -7.86 -11.90
C MET A 279 -19.39 -8.66 -12.14
N THR A 280 -19.32 -9.72 -12.96
CA THR A 280 -20.43 -10.64 -13.21
C THR A 280 -20.84 -11.33 -11.90
N ASP A 281 -19.89 -11.92 -11.16
CA ASP A 281 -20.15 -12.59 -9.89
C ASP A 281 -20.71 -11.62 -8.83
N TYR A 282 -20.23 -10.38 -8.82
CA TYR A 282 -20.73 -9.28 -7.97
C TYR A 282 -22.21 -8.98 -8.25
N SER A 283 -22.64 -9.05 -9.51
CA SER A 283 -24.04 -8.86 -9.92
C SER A 283 -24.97 -10.06 -9.67
N CYS A 284 -24.60 -11.00 -8.79
CA CYS A 284 -25.27 -12.30 -8.66
C CYS A 284 -25.27 -13.12 -9.97
N GLY A 285 -24.29 -12.90 -10.86
CA GLY A 285 -24.17 -13.59 -12.13
C GLY A 285 -25.07 -13.06 -13.26
N HIS A 286 -25.84 -12.00 -13.02
CA HIS A 286 -26.80 -11.47 -13.99
C HIS A 286 -26.14 -10.73 -15.15
N VAL A 287 -25.17 -9.87 -14.86
CA VAL A 287 -24.65 -8.89 -15.82
C VAL A 287 -23.38 -9.39 -16.48
N THR A 288 -23.34 -9.38 -17.80
CA THR A 288 -22.14 -9.74 -18.59
C THR A 288 -21.89 -8.74 -19.71
N VAL A 289 -20.62 -8.64 -20.13
CA VAL A 289 -20.20 -7.87 -21.30
C VAL A 289 -19.71 -8.83 -22.37
N ALA A 290 -20.41 -8.89 -23.50
CA ALA A 290 -20.04 -9.68 -24.66
C ALA A 290 -19.33 -8.81 -25.70
N ASN A 291 -18.27 -9.35 -26.32
CA ASN A 291 -17.50 -8.70 -27.39
C ASN A 291 -17.02 -7.27 -27.05
N ARG A 292 -16.80 -6.97 -25.76
CA ARG A 292 -16.37 -5.66 -25.25
C ARG A 292 -17.29 -4.48 -25.60
N LYS A 293 -18.56 -4.73 -25.93
CA LYS A 293 -19.51 -3.64 -26.28
C LYS A 293 -20.97 -3.93 -25.99
N GLU A 294 -21.32 -5.21 -25.85
CA GLU A 294 -22.71 -5.63 -25.69
C GLU A 294 -22.98 -5.96 -24.23
N ILE A 295 -23.90 -5.24 -23.61
CA ILE A 295 -24.32 -5.48 -22.23
C ILE A 295 -25.50 -6.45 -22.25
N ARG A 296 -25.38 -7.50 -21.44
CA ARG A 296 -26.40 -8.55 -21.31
C ARG A 296 -26.83 -8.73 -19.86
N ILE A 297 -28.11 -9.06 -19.66
CA ILE A 297 -28.65 -9.51 -18.37
C ILE A 297 -29.23 -10.91 -18.61
N ASP A 298 -28.77 -11.90 -17.84
CA ASP A 298 -29.15 -13.32 -17.98
C ASP A 298 -28.97 -13.86 -19.41
N GLY A 299 -27.92 -13.40 -20.08
CA GLY A 299 -27.58 -13.78 -21.46
C GLY A 299 -28.40 -13.07 -22.54
N GLU A 300 -29.47 -12.36 -22.18
CA GLU A 300 -30.28 -11.56 -23.09
C GLU A 300 -29.63 -10.18 -23.30
N LYS A 301 -29.51 -9.74 -24.57
CA LYS A 301 -28.92 -8.43 -24.90
C LYS A 301 -29.80 -7.31 -24.38
N LEU A 302 -29.26 -6.43 -23.53
CA LEU A 302 -29.91 -5.18 -23.14
C LEU A 302 -29.70 -4.13 -24.23
N LEU A 303 -28.45 -3.68 -24.38
CA LEU A 303 -28.04 -2.63 -25.30
C LEU A 303 -26.58 -2.84 -25.76
N GLU A 304 -26.20 -2.10 -26.80
CA GLU A 304 -24.81 -2.01 -27.27
C GLU A 304 -24.33 -0.57 -27.07
N VAL A 305 -23.17 -0.43 -26.43
CA VAL A 305 -22.49 0.84 -26.27
C VAL A 305 -21.60 1.12 -27.47
N GLU A 306 -21.26 2.39 -27.65
CA GLU A 306 -20.33 2.86 -28.67
C GLU A 306 -19.30 3.76 -28.00
N TRP A 307 -18.27 4.15 -28.74
CA TRP A 307 -17.37 5.22 -28.32
C TRP A 307 -18.12 6.54 -28.14
N THR A 308 -17.57 7.41 -27.30
CA THR A 308 -18.20 8.69 -26.89
C THR A 308 -17.24 9.87 -26.95
N GLY A 309 -15.94 9.61 -27.15
CA GLY A 309 -14.92 10.64 -27.30
C GLY A 309 -14.45 10.75 -28.75
N ASP A 310 -13.80 11.87 -29.05
CA ASP A 310 -13.25 12.16 -30.38
C ASP A 310 -11.83 11.58 -30.56
N ASP A 311 -11.14 11.28 -29.45
CA ASP A 311 -9.69 11.01 -29.44
C ASP A 311 -9.33 9.53 -29.60
N TYR A 312 -10.16 8.60 -29.09
CA TYR A 312 -9.96 7.16 -29.25
C TYR A 312 -11.25 6.35 -29.02
N ASP A 313 -11.23 5.09 -29.46
CA ASP A 313 -12.32 4.13 -29.24
C ASP A 313 -12.38 3.64 -27.78
N ASN A 314 -13.20 4.32 -26.98
CA ASN A 314 -13.48 3.98 -25.59
C ASN A 314 -14.70 3.04 -25.41
N THR A 315 -15.07 2.28 -26.45
CA THR A 315 -16.26 1.40 -26.42
C THR A 315 -16.17 0.35 -25.29
N ALA A 316 -14.98 -0.23 -25.08
CA ALA A 316 -14.80 -1.27 -24.08
C ALA A 316 -15.00 -0.74 -22.66
N GLU A 317 -14.39 0.41 -22.36
CA GLU A 317 -14.51 1.11 -21.09
C GLU A 317 -15.97 1.51 -20.84
N ASN A 318 -16.64 2.10 -21.82
CA ASN A 318 -18.08 2.40 -21.75
C ASN A 318 -18.92 1.15 -21.44
N ALA A 319 -18.59 0.01 -22.05
CA ALA A 319 -19.31 -1.23 -21.83
C ALA A 319 -19.20 -1.68 -20.37
N TYR A 320 -17.98 -1.61 -19.82
CA TYR A 320 -17.73 -1.97 -18.43
C TYR A 320 -18.33 -0.95 -17.45
N TYR A 321 -18.34 0.36 -17.73
CA TYR A 321 -19.00 1.33 -16.87
C TYR A 321 -20.51 1.11 -16.76
N VAL A 322 -21.17 0.89 -17.90
CA VAL A 322 -22.61 0.60 -17.96
C VAL A 322 -22.90 -0.70 -17.24
N ALA A 323 -22.15 -1.77 -17.56
CA ALA A 323 -22.35 -3.07 -16.92
C ALA A 323 -22.06 -3.01 -15.41
N GLY A 324 -21.03 -2.29 -14.98
CA GLY A 324 -20.66 -2.17 -13.58
C GLY A 324 -21.67 -1.37 -12.75
N ALA A 325 -22.30 -0.34 -13.32
CA ALA A 325 -23.42 0.35 -12.68
C ALA A 325 -24.62 -0.58 -12.45
N ILE A 326 -24.99 -1.37 -13.46
CA ILE A 326 -26.05 -2.38 -13.37
C ILE A 326 -25.67 -3.48 -12.37
N ALA A 327 -24.41 -3.93 -12.40
CA ALA A 327 -23.89 -4.95 -11.49
C ALA A 327 -23.96 -4.50 -10.04
N LYS A 328 -23.58 -3.24 -9.77
CA LYS A 328 -23.71 -2.62 -8.45
C LYS A 328 -25.15 -2.58 -7.97
N ALA A 329 -26.11 -2.24 -8.84
CA ALA A 329 -27.51 -2.23 -8.45
C ALA A 329 -28.06 -3.63 -8.11
N PHE A 330 -27.69 -4.66 -8.86
CA PHE A 330 -28.04 -6.06 -8.51
C PHE A 330 -27.41 -6.52 -7.20
N HIS A 331 -26.20 -6.06 -6.91
CA HIS A 331 -25.50 -6.35 -5.67
C HIS A 331 -26.20 -5.69 -4.47
N ASP A 332 -26.44 -4.37 -4.57
CA ASP A 332 -26.91 -3.53 -3.47
C ASP A 332 -28.42 -3.69 -3.19
N PHE A 333 -29.21 -4.10 -4.19
CA PHE A 333 -30.66 -4.25 -4.08
C PHE A 333 -31.12 -5.67 -4.39
N ASP A 334 -32.11 -6.14 -3.63
CA ASP A 334 -32.80 -7.41 -3.81
C ASP A 334 -34.20 -7.28 -4.45
N THR A 335 -34.61 -6.04 -4.74
CA THR A 335 -35.90 -5.71 -5.34
C THR A 335 -35.76 -4.56 -6.33
N ILE A 336 -36.72 -4.45 -7.26
CA ILE A 336 -36.71 -3.40 -8.27
C ILE A 336 -36.92 -1.99 -7.69
N ASP A 337 -37.54 -1.87 -6.52
CA ASP A 337 -37.81 -0.57 -5.89
C ASP A 337 -36.50 0.20 -5.61
N GLY A 338 -35.42 -0.50 -5.26
CA GLY A 338 -34.10 0.08 -5.04
C GLY A 338 -33.49 0.77 -6.27
N TRP A 339 -33.89 0.35 -7.47
CA TRP A 339 -33.41 0.96 -8.72
C TRP A 339 -33.97 2.36 -8.95
N ASN A 340 -35.11 2.68 -8.33
CA ASN A 340 -35.79 3.97 -8.46
C ASN A 340 -35.97 4.41 -9.93
N PHE A 341 -36.63 3.53 -10.71
CA PHE A 341 -37.01 3.81 -12.09
C PHE A 341 -37.93 5.02 -12.16
N ARG A 342 -37.60 5.98 -13.03
CA ARG A 342 -38.32 7.25 -13.19
C ARG A 342 -38.13 7.78 -14.60
N ARG A 343 -39.03 8.64 -15.06
CA ARG A 343 -38.81 9.36 -16.33
C ARG A 343 -37.90 10.56 -16.10
N ASP A 344 -36.96 10.78 -17.01
CA ASP A 344 -36.15 12.00 -17.06
C ASP A 344 -36.93 13.17 -17.68
N ASN A 345 -36.27 14.33 -17.79
CA ASN A 345 -36.87 15.55 -18.35
C ASN A 345 -37.25 15.42 -19.84
N HIS A 346 -36.74 14.39 -20.53
CA HIS A 346 -37.03 14.11 -21.93
C HIS A 346 -38.08 12.99 -22.09
N GLY A 347 -38.62 12.46 -20.99
CA GLY A 347 -39.63 11.40 -20.97
C GLY A 347 -39.05 9.98 -21.07
N SER A 348 -37.73 9.83 -21.20
CA SER A 348 -37.04 8.54 -21.24
C SER A 348 -36.99 7.92 -19.85
N LEU A 349 -37.21 6.61 -19.76
CA LEU A 349 -37.10 5.90 -18.47
C LEU A 349 -35.62 5.75 -18.09
N THR A 350 -35.28 6.19 -16.88
CA THR A 350 -33.94 6.13 -16.28
C THR A 350 -34.04 5.58 -14.85
N CYS A 351 -32.90 5.32 -14.20
CA CYS A 351 -32.82 4.74 -12.85
C CYS A 351 -31.58 5.24 -12.11
N LEU A 352 -31.37 4.82 -10.86
CA LEU A 352 -30.13 4.97 -10.08
C LEU A 352 -29.57 6.40 -10.07
N ALA A 353 -30.15 7.27 -9.23
CA ALA A 353 -29.94 8.73 -9.30
C ALA A 353 -28.50 9.24 -9.02
N ASP A 354 -27.65 8.44 -8.37
CA ASP A 354 -26.24 8.81 -8.14
C ASP A 354 -25.51 8.90 -9.49
N VAL A 355 -25.17 10.13 -9.90
CA VAL A 355 -24.55 10.38 -11.19
C VAL A 355 -23.11 9.88 -11.27
N ARG A 356 -22.36 9.76 -10.16
CA ARG A 356 -20.93 9.45 -10.25
C ARG A 356 -20.65 8.05 -10.82
N ILE A 357 -21.45 7.03 -10.47
CA ILE A 357 -21.32 5.65 -11.01
C ILE A 357 -22.22 5.51 -12.24
N ASN A 358 -23.43 6.08 -12.17
CA ASN A 358 -24.49 5.72 -13.10
C ASN A 358 -24.55 6.62 -14.33
N GLN A 359 -23.69 7.64 -14.45
CA GLN A 359 -23.73 8.59 -15.57
C GLN A 359 -23.71 7.88 -16.93
N ARG A 360 -22.73 6.99 -17.17
CA ARG A 360 -22.65 6.26 -18.46
C ARG A 360 -23.86 5.40 -18.72
N LEU A 361 -24.38 4.71 -17.70
CA LEU A 361 -25.63 3.95 -17.81
C LEU A 361 -26.78 4.87 -18.24
N GLN A 362 -27.00 5.98 -17.55
CA GLN A 362 -28.09 6.90 -17.83
C GLN A 362 -27.98 7.50 -19.25
N GLU A 363 -26.77 7.87 -19.68
CA GLU A 363 -26.50 8.35 -21.04
C GLU A 363 -26.91 7.30 -22.10
N PHE A 364 -26.45 6.06 -21.96
CA PHE A 364 -26.79 5.01 -22.94
C PHE A 364 -28.24 4.55 -22.87
N LEU A 365 -28.89 4.58 -21.70
CA LEU A 365 -30.32 4.34 -21.60
C LEU A 365 -31.13 5.37 -22.38
N ALA A 366 -30.76 6.65 -22.27
CA ALA A 366 -31.40 7.73 -23.02
C ALA A 366 -31.11 7.63 -24.52
N MET A 367 -29.85 7.44 -24.93
CA MET A 367 -29.45 7.34 -26.34
C MET A 367 -30.08 6.14 -27.07
N ARG A 368 -30.28 5.02 -26.37
CA ARG A 368 -30.81 3.77 -26.95
C ARG A 368 -32.29 3.54 -26.69
N GLY A 369 -32.94 4.40 -25.89
CA GLY A 369 -34.33 4.16 -25.45
C GLY A 369 -34.49 2.85 -24.67
N ALA A 370 -33.47 2.45 -23.90
CA ALA A 370 -33.38 1.10 -23.33
C ALA A 370 -33.93 0.99 -21.89
N GLY A 371 -34.46 2.08 -21.33
CA GLY A 371 -34.92 2.14 -19.94
C GLY A 371 -36.03 1.14 -19.58
N GLU A 372 -37.09 1.07 -20.40
CA GLU A 372 -38.21 0.13 -20.16
C GLU A 372 -37.74 -1.33 -20.27
N LYS A 373 -36.87 -1.60 -21.24
CA LYS A 373 -36.25 -2.92 -21.42
C LYS A 373 -35.38 -3.30 -20.22
N LEU A 374 -34.58 -2.36 -19.69
CA LEU A 374 -33.81 -2.60 -18.47
C LEU A 374 -34.75 -2.95 -17.30
N GLN A 375 -35.84 -2.19 -17.13
CA GLN A 375 -36.81 -2.43 -16.06
C GLN A 375 -37.41 -3.84 -16.13
N GLU A 376 -37.83 -4.27 -17.32
CA GLU A 376 -38.38 -5.61 -17.58
C GLU A 376 -37.34 -6.71 -17.28
N MET A 377 -36.11 -6.56 -17.78
CA MET A 377 -35.04 -7.53 -17.57
C MET A 377 -34.66 -7.67 -16.10
N VAL A 378 -34.65 -6.56 -15.34
CA VAL A 378 -34.38 -6.56 -13.90
C VAL A 378 -35.50 -7.28 -13.13
N GLN A 379 -36.77 -7.03 -13.46
CA GLN A 379 -37.92 -7.76 -12.88
C GLN A 379 -37.80 -9.26 -13.10
N LYS A 380 -37.47 -9.67 -14.33
CA LYS A 380 -37.29 -11.07 -14.71
C LYS A 380 -36.11 -11.71 -13.98
N ALA A 381 -34.98 -11.01 -13.87
CA ALA A 381 -33.81 -11.46 -13.14
C ALA A 381 -34.15 -11.76 -11.68
N TYR A 382 -34.74 -10.80 -10.95
CA TYR A 382 -35.14 -10.99 -9.55
C TYR A 382 -36.15 -12.13 -9.35
N ALA A 383 -37.12 -12.29 -10.27
CA ALA A 383 -38.06 -13.40 -10.20
C ALA A 383 -37.40 -14.78 -10.32
N SER A 384 -36.23 -14.86 -10.97
CA SER A 384 -35.48 -16.11 -11.18
C SER A 384 -34.48 -16.44 -10.07
N GLU A 385 -34.06 -15.46 -9.26
CA GLU A 385 -32.97 -15.61 -8.30
C GLU A 385 -33.21 -16.69 -7.23
N ALA A 386 -34.45 -16.81 -6.75
CA ALA A 386 -34.80 -17.84 -5.78
C ALA A 386 -34.57 -19.25 -6.33
N THR A 387 -34.72 -19.43 -7.64
CA THR A 387 -34.51 -20.72 -8.32
C THR A 387 -33.02 -20.93 -8.63
N SER A 388 -32.31 -19.90 -9.08
CA SER A 388 -30.87 -20.00 -9.41
C SER A 388 -29.99 -20.12 -8.16
N GLY A 389 -30.46 -19.61 -7.02
CA GLY A 389 -29.69 -19.55 -5.77
C GLY A 389 -28.52 -18.55 -5.83
N ALA A 390 -28.44 -17.72 -6.86
CA ALA A 390 -27.27 -16.90 -7.14
C ALA A 390 -27.01 -15.84 -6.06
N ARG A 391 -28.06 -15.12 -5.62
CA ARG A 391 -27.96 -14.17 -4.50
C ARG A 391 -27.48 -14.82 -3.21
N LYS A 392 -27.99 -16.01 -2.88
CA LYS A 392 -27.55 -16.77 -1.70
C LYS A 392 -26.05 -17.13 -1.78
N LYS A 393 -25.56 -17.48 -2.97
CA LYS A 393 -24.13 -17.77 -3.20
C LYS A 393 -23.28 -16.51 -3.05
N MET A 394 -23.72 -15.38 -3.61
CA MET A 394 -23.05 -14.09 -3.51
C MET A 394 -22.96 -13.64 -2.04
N CYS A 395 -24.09 -13.60 -1.31
CA CYS A 395 -24.13 -13.23 0.10
C CYS A 395 -23.29 -14.16 0.98
N ALA A 396 -23.21 -15.45 0.66
CA ALA A 396 -22.34 -16.38 1.38
C ALA A 396 -20.84 -16.07 1.16
N ALA A 397 -20.46 -15.67 -0.06
CA ALA A 397 -19.10 -15.24 -0.36
C ALA A 397 -18.74 -13.92 0.34
N GLU A 398 -19.66 -12.96 0.39
CA GLU A 398 -19.50 -11.73 1.18
C GLU A 398 -19.37 -11.99 2.67
N ALA A 399 -20.27 -12.80 3.24
CA ALA A 399 -20.22 -13.15 4.65
C ALA A 399 -18.89 -13.82 5.03
N LYS A 400 -18.34 -14.65 4.13
CA LYS A 400 -17.02 -15.26 4.30
C LYS A 400 -15.90 -14.21 4.31
N ARG A 401 -15.89 -13.27 3.35
CA ARG A 401 -14.91 -12.17 3.32
C ARG A 401 -15.00 -11.30 4.57
N ALA A 402 -16.22 -10.94 4.99
CA ALA A 402 -16.46 -10.16 6.20
C ALA A 402 -15.96 -10.89 7.45
N GLN A 403 -16.13 -12.22 7.52
CA GLN A 403 -15.56 -13.02 8.61
C GLN A 403 -14.02 -13.00 8.59
N GLU A 404 -13.39 -13.18 7.43
CA GLU A 404 -11.93 -13.11 7.29
C GLU A 404 -11.38 -11.74 7.74
N TYR A 405 -12.04 -10.65 7.38
CA TYR A 405 -11.70 -9.31 7.86
C TYR A 405 -11.95 -9.13 9.35
N GLN A 406 -13.03 -9.68 9.89
CA GLN A 406 -13.28 -9.63 11.33
C GLN A 406 -12.19 -10.37 12.11
N GLU A 407 -11.71 -11.52 11.62
CA GLU A 407 -10.58 -12.25 12.21
C GLU A 407 -9.29 -11.43 12.17
N LEU A 408 -9.01 -10.74 11.05
CA LEU A 408 -7.88 -9.82 10.95
C LEU A 408 -8.01 -8.65 11.94
N ARG A 409 -9.21 -8.05 12.10
CA ARG A 409 -9.47 -6.98 13.06
C ARG A 409 -9.23 -7.46 14.49
N GLU A 410 -9.75 -8.64 14.85
CA GLU A 410 -9.51 -9.25 16.15
C GLU A 410 -8.02 -9.51 16.42
N ASN A 411 -7.26 -9.96 15.42
CA ASN A 411 -5.82 -10.12 15.54
C ASN A 411 -5.11 -8.79 15.84
N VAL A 412 -5.57 -7.68 15.25
CA VAL A 412 -5.05 -6.34 15.54
C VAL A 412 -5.40 -5.88 16.95
N LEU A 413 -6.66 -6.06 17.37
CA LEU A 413 -7.12 -5.68 18.71
C LEU A 413 -6.41 -6.48 19.83
N ASN A 414 -6.03 -7.73 19.54
CA ASN A 414 -5.35 -8.64 20.48
C ASN A 414 -3.80 -8.59 20.40
N ALA A 415 -3.24 -7.68 19.58
CA ALA A 415 -1.80 -7.51 19.42
C ALA A 415 -1.06 -7.43 20.76
N ASP A 416 0.14 -8.01 20.85
CA ASP A 416 0.91 -8.00 22.09
C ASP A 416 1.41 -6.58 22.46
N ALA A 417 1.78 -6.40 23.74
CA ALA A 417 2.21 -5.10 24.27
C ALA A 417 3.43 -4.51 23.53
N LYS A 418 4.34 -5.36 23.00
CA LYS A 418 5.50 -4.88 22.23
C LYS A 418 5.06 -4.31 20.89
N THR A 419 4.09 -4.95 20.24
CA THR A 419 3.48 -4.48 19.01
C THR A 419 2.69 -3.18 19.22
N VAL A 420 1.90 -3.09 20.29
CA VAL A 420 1.18 -1.85 20.66
C VAL A 420 2.15 -0.71 20.94
N LYS A 421 3.21 -0.97 21.70
CA LYS A 421 4.30 -0.02 21.92
C LYS A 421 4.94 0.44 20.61
N LYS A 422 5.11 -0.45 19.63
CA LYS A 422 5.64 -0.07 18.32
C LYS A 422 4.68 0.83 17.53
N MET A 423 3.36 0.61 17.60
CA MET A 423 2.37 1.53 17.02
C MET A 423 2.46 2.92 17.65
N ARG A 424 2.57 2.97 18.99
CA ARG A 424 2.77 4.21 19.76
C ARG A 424 4.06 4.95 19.37
N GLN A 425 5.17 4.22 19.22
CA GLN A 425 6.44 4.79 18.72
C GLN A 425 6.33 5.32 17.28
N ASN A 426 5.57 4.64 16.42
CA ASN A 426 5.32 5.12 15.06
C ASN A 426 4.48 6.41 15.09
N ALA A 427 3.48 6.51 15.98
CA ALA A 427 2.72 7.74 16.15
C ALA A 427 3.60 8.91 16.57
N ASP A 428 4.49 8.70 17.54
CA ASP A 428 5.44 9.72 17.98
C ASP A 428 6.41 10.15 16.86
N THR A 429 6.86 9.19 16.04
CA THR A 429 7.69 9.50 14.86
C THR A 429 6.90 10.28 13.79
N TYR A 430 5.60 9.98 13.60
CA TYR A 430 4.76 10.77 12.71
C TYR A 430 4.58 12.21 13.23
N ASN A 431 4.43 12.41 14.54
CA ASN A 431 4.40 13.75 15.14
C ASN A 431 5.69 14.52 14.86
N ASP A 432 6.86 13.87 14.99
CA ASP A 432 8.16 14.49 14.67
C ASP A 432 8.25 14.96 13.20
N TYR A 433 7.54 14.29 12.28
CA TYR A 433 7.44 14.68 10.88
C TYR A 433 6.29 15.66 10.56
N GLY A 434 5.55 16.13 11.57
CA GLY A 434 4.39 16.99 11.38
C GLY A 434 3.17 16.28 10.77
N GLN A 435 3.14 14.94 10.78
CA GLN A 435 2.07 14.13 10.17
C GLN A 435 1.02 13.74 11.21
N GLY A 436 0.36 14.75 11.79
CA GLY A 436 -0.60 14.61 12.88
C GLY A 436 -1.73 13.61 12.60
N ASP A 437 -2.31 13.64 11.39
CA ASP A 437 -3.38 12.71 11.01
C ASP A 437 -2.94 11.23 11.04
N LYS A 438 -1.71 10.95 10.60
CA LYS A 438 -1.15 9.59 10.60
C LYS A 438 -0.75 9.15 12.01
N ALA A 439 -0.28 10.08 12.83
CA ALA A 439 -0.06 9.84 14.25
C ALA A 439 -1.38 9.50 14.96
N ARG A 440 -2.45 10.29 14.74
CA ARG A 440 -3.80 10.03 15.25
C ARG A 440 -4.32 8.67 14.81
N PHE A 441 -4.15 8.31 13.54
CA PHE A 441 -4.52 6.99 13.04
C PHE A 441 -3.82 5.86 13.80
N GLN A 442 -2.51 5.97 14.05
CA GLN A 442 -1.79 4.98 14.85
C GLN A 442 -2.27 4.97 16.31
N MET A 443 -2.54 6.13 16.90
CA MET A 443 -3.04 6.21 18.27
C MET A 443 -4.44 5.63 18.43
N GLN A 444 -5.33 5.78 17.45
CA GLN A 444 -6.63 5.09 17.43
C GLN A 444 -6.44 3.56 17.53
N ARG A 445 -5.45 3.00 16.82
CA ARG A 445 -5.12 1.57 16.92
C ARG A 445 -4.57 1.19 18.29
N VAL A 446 -3.75 2.06 18.89
CA VAL A 446 -3.24 1.86 20.26
C VAL A 446 -4.41 1.81 21.25
N PHE A 447 -5.30 2.80 21.24
CA PHE A 447 -6.42 2.87 22.18
C PHE A 447 -7.50 1.79 21.95
N ALA A 448 -7.64 1.30 20.73
CA ALA A 448 -8.50 0.15 20.44
C ALA A 448 -7.92 -1.18 20.95
N SER A 449 -6.62 -1.25 21.23
CA SER A 449 -5.98 -2.49 21.67
C SER A 449 -6.44 -2.93 23.06
N ARG A 450 -6.58 -4.25 23.26
CA ARG A 450 -6.87 -4.86 24.56
C ARG A 450 -5.63 -4.97 25.46
N LYS A 451 -4.44 -4.55 24.98
CA LYS A 451 -3.15 -4.70 25.67
C LYS A 451 -2.31 -3.41 25.63
N ILE A 452 -2.94 -2.27 25.90
CA ILE A 452 -2.24 -0.98 26.05
C ILE A 452 -1.15 -1.14 27.12
N ASP A 453 0.08 -0.76 26.78
CA ASP A 453 1.25 -0.94 27.65
C ASP A 453 1.40 0.20 28.67
N ASP A 454 1.23 1.45 28.21
CA ASP A 454 1.32 2.66 29.05
C ASP A 454 0.24 3.65 28.61
N LEU A 455 -0.82 3.77 29.42
CA LEU A 455 -1.95 4.65 29.12
C LEU A 455 -1.55 6.13 29.16
N ALA A 456 -0.76 6.55 30.15
CA ALA A 456 -0.36 7.95 30.31
C ALA A 456 0.54 8.40 29.15
N GLU A 457 1.51 7.57 28.77
CA GLU A 457 2.38 7.86 27.61
C GLU A 457 1.59 7.86 26.30
N SER A 458 0.60 6.97 26.17
CA SER A 458 -0.30 6.94 25.02
C SER A 458 -1.14 8.22 24.92
N GLN A 459 -1.76 8.66 26.02
CA GLN A 459 -2.51 9.93 26.08
C GLN A 459 -1.62 11.12 25.73
N ALA A 460 -0.38 11.15 26.25
CA ALA A 460 0.58 12.22 25.97
C ALA A 460 0.95 12.31 24.48
N ILE A 461 1.23 11.18 23.82
CA ILE A 461 1.57 11.13 22.38
C ILE A 461 0.35 11.45 21.52
N SER A 462 -0.84 11.01 21.93
CA SER A 462 -2.12 11.35 21.26
C SER A 462 -2.44 12.84 21.36
N ALA A 463 -2.24 13.45 22.53
CA ALA A 463 -2.36 14.88 22.72
C ALA A 463 -1.43 15.66 21.77
N ARG A 464 -0.17 15.24 21.67
CA ARG A 464 0.78 15.82 20.71
C ARG A 464 0.29 15.67 19.25
N ALA A 465 -0.28 14.52 18.90
CA ALA A 465 -0.85 14.31 17.57
C ALA A 465 -2.03 15.23 17.25
N LYS A 466 -2.87 15.57 18.25
CA LYS A 466 -3.91 16.58 18.12
C LYS A 466 -3.33 17.97 17.86
N ALA A 467 -2.31 18.38 18.62
CA ALA A 467 -1.65 19.67 18.45
C ALA A 467 -1.00 19.81 17.07
N VAL A 468 -0.33 18.76 16.58
CA VAL A 468 0.26 18.72 15.22
C VAL A 468 -0.81 18.84 14.14
N SER A 469 -2.03 18.34 14.40
CA SER A 469 -3.17 18.49 13.49
C SER A 469 -3.90 19.84 13.66
N GLY A 470 -3.41 20.73 14.52
CA GLY A 470 -3.99 22.06 14.80
C GLY A 470 -5.03 22.10 15.93
N ASP A 471 -5.42 20.97 16.51
CA ASP A 471 -6.36 20.91 17.64
C ASP A 471 -5.65 21.10 18.97
N PHE A 472 -5.25 22.34 19.26
CA PHE A 472 -4.53 22.68 20.48
C PHE A 472 -5.40 22.61 21.75
N ALA A 473 -6.68 22.95 21.65
CA ALA A 473 -7.59 22.89 22.80
C ALA A 473 -7.79 21.45 23.26
N GLY A 474 -8.10 20.54 22.33
CA GLY A 474 -8.21 19.12 22.61
C GLY A 474 -6.88 18.47 23.00
N ALA A 475 -5.76 18.98 22.48
CA ALA A 475 -4.42 18.53 22.87
C ALA A 475 -4.10 18.84 24.33
N LEU A 476 -4.29 20.09 24.78
CA LEU A 476 -3.99 20.47 26.17
C LEU A 476 -4.86 19.72 27.17
N GLN A 477 -6.15 19.55 26.88
CA GLN A 477 -7.04 18.76 27.73
C GLN A 477 -6.51 17.33 27.91
N GLU A 478 -6.18 16.64 26.80
CA GLU A 478 -5.69 15.26 26.86
C GLU A 478 -4.28 15.17 27.48
N ALA A 479 -3.44 16.19 27.31
CA ALA A 479 -2.13 16.26 27.95
C ALA A 479 -2.24 16.44 29.47
N ASP A 480 -3.20 17.24 29.95
CA ASP A 480 -3.49 17.37 31.37
C ASP A 480 -4.01 16.05 31.97
N GLU A 481 -4.88 15.36 31.24
CA GLU A 481 -5.32 14.01 31.59
C GLU A 481 -4.14 13.03 31.66
N ALA A 482 -3.19 13.07 30.71
CA ALA A 482 -2.00 12.22 30.72
C ALA A 482 -1.13 12.44 31.98
N VAL A 483 -0.90 13.70 32.36
CA VAL A 483 -0.17 14.05 33.58
C VAL A 483 -0.94 13.60 34.84
N ALA A 484 -2.27 13.71 34.84
CA ALA A 484 -3.10 13.23 35.95
C ALA A 484 -3.05 11.69 36.06
N THR A 485 -3.06 10.96 34.94
CA THR A 485 -2.96 9.50 34.90
C THR A 485 -1.64 9.01 35.47
N ASN A 486 -0.51 9.63 35.09
CA ASN A 486 0.80 9.29 35.68
C ASN A 486 1.80 10.47 35.63
N GLY A 487 1.73 11.34 36.62
CA GLY A 487 2.67 12.47 36.79
C GLY A 487 4.09 12.09 37.18
N LYS A 488 4.45 10.78 37.21
CA LYS A 488 5.83 10.29 37.32
C LYS A 488 6.36 9.74 35.99
N ASN A 489 5.53 9.70 34.94
CA ASN A 489 6.00 9.38 33.60
C ASN A 489 6.53 10.66 32.95
N ILE A 490 7.83 10.70 32.66
CA ILE A 490 8.49 11.86 32.08
C ILE A 490 7.86 12.32 30.75
N TYR A 491 7.37 11.38 29.94
CA TYR A 491 6.82 11.69 28.63
C TYR A 491 5.52 12.50 28.69
N THR A 492 4.80 12.47 29.81
CA THR A 492 3.60 13.30 30.02
C THR A 492 3.95 14.78 30.01
N TYR A 493 4.99 15.18 30.75
CA TYR A 493 5.48 16.56 30.74
C TYR A 493 6.21 16.91 29.45
N LEU A 494 6.98 15.99 28.85
CA LEU A 494 7.69 16.28 27.60
C LEU A 494 6.74 16.61 26.45
N ASN A 495 5.69 15.80 26.26
CA ASN A 495 4.71 16.07 25.21
C ASN A 495 3.88 17.32 25.51
N ARG A 496 3.50 17.57 26.76
CA ARG A 496 2.77 18.80 27.13
C ARG A 496 3.63 20.05 26.95
N ALA A 497 4.92 19.99 27.26
CA ALA A 497 5.86 21.05 26.97
C ALA A 497 5.96 21.33 25.46
N ASP A 498 6.02 20.28 24.62
CA ASP A 498 6.05 20.41 23.17
C ASP A 498 4.76 21.06 22.64
N ILE A 499 3.59 20.70 23.19
CA ILE A 499 2.31 21.34 22.87
C ILE A 499 2.32 22.83 23.23
N TYR A 500 2.77 23.18 24.45
CA TYR A 500 2.90 24.58 24.86
C TYR A 500 3.87 25.35 23.96
N HIS A 501 4.99 24.72 23.58
CA HIS A 501 5.98 25.31 22.68
C HIS A 501 5.38 25.59 21.30
N MET A 502 4.65 24.64 20.72
CA MET A 502 3.94 24.83 19.45
C MET A 502 2.88 25.94 19.51
N GLN A 503 2.29 26.21 20.68
CA GLN A 503 1.39 27.35 20.90
C GLN A 503 2.12 28.68 21.15
N GLY A 504 3.44 28.66 21.30
CA GLY A 504 4.26 29.83 21.65
C GLY A 504 4.31 30.14 23.16
N ASP A 505 3.72 29.31 24.03
CA ASP A 505 3.76 29.45 25.49
C ASP A 505 5.07 28.87 26.05
N THR A 506 6.17 29.56 25.73
CA THR A 506 7.53 29.12 26.07
C THR A 506 7.79 29.06 27.58
N GLU A 507 7.10 29.89 28.37
CA GLU A 507 7.21 29.88 29.84
C GLU A 507 6.66 28.57 30.42
N LYS A 508 5.44 28.17 30.02
CA LYS A 508 4.87 26.89 30.46
C LYS A 508 5.63 25.69 29.91
N ALA A 509 6.10 25.77 28.67
CA ALA A 509 6.93 24.72 28.09
C ALA A 509 8.20 24.48 28.93
N LEU A 510 8.95 25.54 29.25
CA LEU A 510 10.14 25.43 30.08
C LEU A 510 9.84 24.96 31.52
N ALA A 511 8.70 25.35 32.08
CA ALA A 511 8.25 24.86 33.39
C ALA A 511 7.99 23.34 33.38
N ASP A 512 7.31 22.82 32.36
CA ASP A 512 7.08 21.39 32.19
C ASP A 512 8.39 20.62 31.90
N LEU A 513 9.31 21.21 31.14
CA LEU A 513 10.64 20.62 30.94
C LEU A 513 11.45 20.56 32.25
N GLN A 514 11.27 21.53 33.15
CA GLN A 514 11.85 21.43 34.49
C GLN A 514 11.21 20.29 35.30
N LYS A 515 9.89 20.13 35.24
CA LYS A 515 9.20 18.97 35.85
C LYS A 515 9.70 17.65 35.27
N ALA A 516 9.89 17.56 33.96
CA ALA A 516 10.45 16.38 33.30
C ALA A 516 11.86 16.05 33.84
N LYS A 517 12.72 17.07 34.02
CA LYS A 517 14.05 16.91 34.62
C LYS A 517 13.97 16.48 36.09
N ASP A 518 12.99 16.97 36.85
CA ASP A 518 12.79 16.57 38.25
C ASP A 518 12.40 15.10 38.37
N VAL A 519 11.61 14.58 37.41
CA VAL A 519 11.23 13.17 37.31
C VAL A 519 12.42 12.28 36.90
N ASP A 520 13.13 12.63 35.83
CA ASP A 520 14.34 11.92 35.40
C ASP A 520 15.38 12.89 34.82
N ARG A 521 16.39 13.20 35.63
CA ARG A 521 17.50 14.10 35.28
C ARG A 521 18.44 13.54 34.22
N LYS A 522 18.38 12.24 33.91
CA LYS A 522 19.25 11.59 32.91
C LYS A 522 18.60 11.54 31.53
N ASN A 523 17.33 11.92 31.42
CA ASN A 523 16.66 11.95 30.14
C ASN A 523 17.18 13.12 29.29
N VAL A 524 17.73 12.77 28.12
CA VAL A 524 18.35 13.75 27.22
C VAL A 524 17.33 14.60 26.44
N ILE A 525 16.08 14.17 26.32
CA ILE A 525 15.04 14.88 25.57
C ILE A 525 14.64 16.17 26.29
N SER A 526 14.56 16.15 27.63
CA SER A 526 14.23 17.34 28.42
C SER A 526 15.24 18.48 28.24
N TYR A 527 16.52 18.15 28.05
CA TYR A 527 17.56 19.14 27.76
C TYR A 527 17.54 19.56 26.29
N LEU A 528 17.32 18.64 25.36
CA LEU A 528 17.20 18.98 23.94
C LEU A 528 16.09 20.03 23.70
N LEU A 529 14.87 19.75 24.17
CA LEU A 529 13.72 20.64 23.97
C LEU A 529 13.96 21.99 24.66
N ALA A 530 14.53 22.00 25.87
CA ALA A 530 14.86 23.24 26.55
C ALA A 530 15.92 24.06 25.79
N GLY A 531 16.94 23.38 25.24
CA GLY A 531 17.98 24.00 24.43
C GLY A 531 17.41 24.64 23.16
N GLN A 532 16.51 23.94 22.47
CA GLN A 532 15.81 24.46 21.28
C GLN A 532 14.95 25.69 21.62
N ILE A 533 14.16 25.63 22.68
CA ILE A 533 13.33 26.77 23.10
C ILE A 533 14.21 27.97 23.49
N TYR A 534 15.31 27.77 24.22
CA TYR A 534 16.21 28.87 24.56
C TYR A 534 16.94 29.46 23.35
N ASP A 535 17.27 28.64 22.35
CA ASP A 535 17.86 29.09 21.07
C ASP A 535 16.88 29.98 20.32
N GLU A 536 15.61 29.56 20.21
CA GLU A 536 14.53 30.35 19.59
C GLU A 536 14.26 31.68 20.31
N LEU A 537 14.42 31.71 21.63
CA LEU A 537 14.34 32.92 22.45
C LEU A 537 15.60 33.81 22.34
N GLY A 538 16.63 33.39 21.61
CA GLY A 538 17.90 34.10 21.48
C GLY A 538 18.79 34.01 22.72
N ASN A 539 18.47 33.13 23.68
CA ASN A 539 19.27 32.90 24.88
C ASN A 539 20.36 31.85 24.63
N VAL A 540 21.38 32.27 23.87
CA VAL A 540 22.50 31.42 23.43
C VAL A 540 23.20 30.71 24.60
N GLU A 541 23.39 31.38 25.73
CA GLU A 541 24.06 30.78 26.89
C GLU A 541 23.27 29.60 27.46
N LYS A 542 21.96 29.78 27.72
CA LYS A 542 21.12 28.70 28.22
C LYS A 542 20.90 27.58 27.20
N ALA A 543 20.84 27.92 25.91
CA ALA A 543 20.77 26.92 24.84
C ALA A 543 22.01 26.02 24.85
N LYS A 544 23.21 26.63 24.87
CA LYS A 544 24.50 25.96 24.95
C LYS A 544 24.61 25.06 26.18
N GLU A 545 24.22 25.56 27.36
CA GLU A 545 24.21 24.77 28.60
C GLU A 545 23.37 23.49 28.48
N ASN A 546 22.15 23.61 27.94
CA ASN A 546 21.26 22.45 27.78
C ASN A 546 21.80 21.46 26.74
N PHE A 547 22.31 21.94 25.60
CA PHE A 547 22.94 21.06 24.60
C PHE A 547 24.20 20.38 25.14
N ALA A 548 25.00 21.07 25.95
CA ALA A 548 26.19 20.52 26.58
C ALA A 548 25.83 19.43 27.59
N GLU A 549 24.78 19.62 28.38
CA GLU A 549 24.29 18.61 29.32
C GLU A 549 23.71 17.38 28.60
N MET A 550 22.98 17.60 27.50
CA MET A 550 22.51 16.52 26.62
C MET A 550 23.70 15.68 26.10
N TYR A 551 24.74 16.33 25.60
CA TYR A 551 25.97 15.65 25.13
C TYR A 551 26.69 14.92 26.26
N ARG A 552 26.81 15.55 27.45
CA ARG A 552 27.45 14.95 28.63
C ARG A 552 26.75 13.67 29.06
N LEU A 553 25.41 13.66 29.05
CA LEU A 553 24.61 12.50 29.41
C LEU A 553 24.66 11.39 28.35
N LYS A 554 24.69 11.77 27.07
CA LYS A 554 24.77 10.83 25.94
C LYS A 554 25.64 11.40 24.81
N PRO A 555 26.95 11.10 24.78
CA PRO A 555 27.84 11.65 23.77
C PRO A 555 27.40 11.36 22.32
N ASP A 556 26.80 10.19 22.07
CA ASP A 556 26.28 9.80 20.75
C ASP A 556 25.09 10.66 20.26
N SER A 557 24.51 11.51 21.11
CA SER A 557 23.43 12.42 20.75
C SER A 557 23.89 13.69 20.01
N TRP A 558 25.19 13.87 19.81
CA TRP A 558 25.80 15.07 19.23
C TRP A 558 25.19 15.53 17.90
N ARG A 559 24.64 14.62 17.08
CA ARG A 559 23.97 14.95 15.81
C ARG A 559 22.68 15.76 15.99
N ARG A 560 22.14 15.84 17.21
CA ARG A 560 20.96 16.64 17.56
C ARG A 560 21.33 18.06 18.03
N ILE A 561 22.62 18.37 18.18
CA ILE A 561 23.11 19.69 18.57
C ILE A 561 23.24 20.53 17.29
N PRO A 562 22.69 21.76 17.24
CA PRO A 562 22.89 22.63 16.09
C PRO A 562 24.38 22.91 15.87
N VAL A 563 24.78 23.03 14.60
CA VAL A 563 26.20 23.10 14.20
C VAL A 563 26.96 24.23 14.89
N ASP A 564 26.28 25.34 15.14
CA ASP A 564 26.86 26.53 15.78
C ASP A 564 27.29 26.26 17.23
N TYR A 565 26.51 25.47 17.97
CA TYR A 565 26.85 25.04 19.33
C TYR A 565 27.82 23.84 19.33
N LEU A 566 27.71 22.96 18.33
CA LEU A 566 28.49 21.71 18.26
C LEU A 566 30.00 21.98 18.25
N LYS A 567 30.44 23.07 17.60
CA LYS A 567 31.87 23.44 17.53
C LYS A 567 32.48 23.65 18.91
N GLU A 568 31.74 24.25 19.84
CA GLU A 568 32.21 24.54 21.20
C GLU A 568 31.99 23.33 22.13
N ILE A 569 30.85 22.65 22.00
CA ILE A 569 30.46 21.54 22.88
C ILE A 569 31.22 20.25 22.57
N ALA A 570 31.42 19.95 21.28
CA ALA A 570 32.01 18.70 20.82
C ALA A 570 32.90 18.95 19.57
N PRO A 571 34.09 19.57 19.74
CA PRO A 571 34.95 20.01 18.62
C PRO A 571 35.39 18.87 17.68
N LYS A 572 35.56 17.65 18.22
CA LYS A 572 35.95 16.47 17.45
C LYS A 572 34.84 16.03 16.50
N GLU A 573 33.62 15.92 17.02
CA GLU A 573 32.41 15.56 16.28
C GLU A 573 32.08 16.61 15.22
N TYR A 574 32.24 17.89 15.55
CA TYR A 574 32.14 18.99 14.59
C TYR A 574 33.10 18.79 13.40
N ASN A 575 34.39 18.54 13.67
CA ASN A 575 35.38 18.33 12.61
C ASN A 575 35.05 17.11 11.73
N ASN A 576 34.57 16.03 12.33
CA ASN A 576 34.11 14.85 11.61
C ASN A 576 32.91 15.18 10.70
N LEU A 577 31.91 15.89 11.21
CA LEU A 577 30.73 16.31 10.44
C LEU A 577 31.12 17.18 9.24
N MET A 578 32.06 18.12 9.43
CA MET A 578 32.55 18.98 8.35
C MET A 578 33.28 18.19 7.27
N LYS A 579 34.05 17.16 7.65
CA LYS A 579 34.69 16.23 6.72
C LYS A 579 33.65 15.42 5.94
N GLU A 580 32.67 14.83 6.63
CA GLU A 580 31.56 14.07 6.01
C GLU A 580 30.81 14.94 4.98
N LYS A 581 30.47 16.19 5.33
CA LYS A 581 29.81 17.14 4.41
C LYS A 581 30.68 17.45 3.19
N ALA A 582 31.99 17.62 3.36
CA ALA A 582 32.92 17.87 2.26
C ALA A 582 32.99 16.67 1.30
N GLU A 583 33.09 15.45 1.84
CA GLU A 583 33.10 14.21 1.06
C GLU A 583 31.79 13.99 0.29
N ALA A 584 30.64 14.22 0.96
CA ALA A 584 29.33 14.13 0.33
C ALA A 584 29.18 15.15 -0.82
N LYS A 585 29.63 16.39 -0.62
CA LYS A 585 29.63 17.43 -1.66
C LYS A 585 30.52 17.04 -2.85
N ALA A 586 31.71 16.48 -2.59
CA ALA A 586 32.61 16.01 -3.63
C ALA A 586 32.02 14.83 -4.42
N LYS A 587 31.37 13.87 -3.73
CA LYS A 587 30.67 12.75 -4.37
C LYS A 587 29.51 13.23 -5.24
N PHE A 588 28.67 14.12 -4.70
CA PHE A 588 27.57 14.72 -5.45
C PHE A 588 28.05 15.46 -6.70
N ALA A 589 29.12 16.27 -6.59
CA ALA A 589 29.70 16.97 -7.73
C ALA A 589 30.24 16.02 -8.81
N LYS A 590 30.80 14.87 -8.43
CA LYS A 590 31.23 13.82 -9.36
C LYS A 590 30.03 13.18 -10.07
N GLU A 591 29.01 12.77 -9.32
CA GLU A 591 27.82 12.12 -9.87
C GLU A 591 27.05 13.06 -10.82
N TRP A 592 26.89 14.32 -10.42
CA TRP A 592 26.26 15.35 -11.25
C TRP A 592 27.00 15.57 -12.58
N LYS A 593 28.35 15.60 -12.54
CA LYS A 593 29.16 15.69 -13.76
C LYS A 593 29.00 14.46 -14.66
N LYS A 594 28.87 13.26 -14.09
CA LYS A 594 28.65 12.02 -14.83
C LYS A 594 27.29 12.01 -15.52
N GLN A 595 26.22 12.34 -14.78
CA GLN A 595 24.87 12.44 -15.33
C GLN A 595 24.73 13.50 -16.42
N LYS A 596 25.45 14.63 -16.31
CA LYS A 596 25.49 15.63 -17.39
C LYS A 596 26.18 15.13 -18.66
N LYS A 597 27.24 14.32 -18.53
CA LYS A 597 27.95 13.73 -19.68
C LYS A 597 27.17 12.61 -20.36
N GLU A 598 26.34 11.88 -19.63
CA GLU A 598 25.48 10.83 -20.18
C GLU A 598 24.22 11.40 -20.87
N LYS A 599 23.91 12.68 -20.63
CA LYS A 599 22.80 13.42 -21.27
C LYS A 599 23.25 14.37 -22.40
N SER A 600 24.56 14.49 -22.67
CA SER A 600 25.14 15.26 -23.79
C SER A 600 25.68 14.31 -24.84
#